data_AF-A0A2J0N2S3-F1
#
_entry.id   AF-A0A2J0N2S3-F1
#
_cell.length_a   1.000
_cell.length_b   1.000
_cell.length_c   1.000
_cell.angle_alpha   90.00
_cell.angle_beta   90.00
_cell.angle_gamma   90.00
#
_symmetry.space_group_name_H-M   'P 1'
#
loop_
_entity.id
_entity.type
_entity.pdbx_description
1 polymer ?
#
loop_
_entity_poly.entity_id
_entity_poly.type
_entity_poly.pdbx_seq_one_letter_code
_entity_poly.pdbx_strand_id
1 'polypeptide(L)'
;MANEFMVDGLIERLYWLIKLRWIASTGVVLTVLFAEQVLKVPLNNISLSSIAAFLTIYNLIFTLHLKRLGKNKPVQLLLIANRIANVQISLDLLSLTMLIHFSGGIENPFIFYFIFHMIIASILLSRRASFLQATFAVFLFTLMVWLEYAGFLRHYCLKWFILSGLHTNKIYILGVSFVFISTLYLAAYMASSISVRLREREKSLKEANLLLEEKDRIKSEYVLRVSHDIKEHLAAVQSCVEPVASGITGALNSGQKDLLVRAKDRTDKLLFFVKALLEITRIKLSKNIEMGYFSFKDTVDNAIAFVEAKAKAKGIEMAFHMDSGIDLIYGAQIYIEETIANILAIL
;
A
#
# COMPACT_ATOMS: atom_id res chain seq x y z
N MET A 1 -6.46 -13.68 -4.94
CA MET A 1 -5.32 -12.73 -4.85
C MET A 1 -5.47 -11.47 -5.71
N ALA A 2 -5.28 -11.47 -7.04
CA ALA A 2 -5.32 -10.21 -7.82
C ALA A 2 -6.66 -9.45 -7.74
N ASN A 3 -7.79 -10.16 -7.74
CA ASN A 3 -9.12 -9.56 -7.58
C ASN A 3 -9.38 -9.06 -6.14
N GLU A 4 -8.78 -9.65 -5.11
CA GLU A 4 -8.97 -9.21 -3.71
C GLU A 4 -8.27 -7.87 -3.47
N PHE A 5 -7.02 -7.73 -3.91
CA PHE A 5 -6.29 -6.45 -3.80
C PHE A 5 -6.99 -5.30 -4.55
N MET A 6 -7.55 -5.58 -5.73
CA MET A 6 -8.30 -4.57 -6.49
C MET A 6 -9.61 -4.16 -5.79
N VAL A 7 -10.24 -5.10 -5.08
CA VAL A 7 -11.45 -4.85 -4.30
C VAL A 7 -11.13 -4.05 -3.05
N ASP A 8 -10.07 -4.41 -2.32
CA ASP A 8 -9.63 -3.70 -1.12
C ASP A 8 -9.26 -2.24 -1.44
N GLY A 9 -8.49 -2.02 -2.51
CA GLY A 9 -8.14 -0.67 -2.97
C GLY A 9 -9.36 0.16 -3.42
N LEU A 10 -10.40 -0.46 -3.98
CA LEU A 10 -11.63 0.25 -4.36
C LEU A 10 -12.48 0.61 -3.13
N ILE A 11 -12.59 -0.30 -2.17
CA ILE A 11 -13.31 -0.09 -0.90
C ILE A 11 -12.64 1.03 -0.09
N GLU A 12 -11.31 1.05 -0.03
CA GLU A 12 -10.56 2.11 0.63
C GLU A 12 -10.84 3.49 0.00
N ARG A 13 -10.86 3.57 -1.34
CA ARG A 13 -11.22 4.80 -2.05
C ARG A 13 -12.68 5.22 -1.80
N LEU A 14 -13.61 4.28 -1.62
CA LEU A 14 -15.00 4.56 -1.24
C LEU A 14 -15.10 5.11 0.19
N TYR A 15 -14.34 4.54 1.14
CA TYR A 15 -14.26 5.10 2.50
C TYR A 15 -13.64 6.49 2.52
N TRP A 16 -12.63 6.73 1.67
CA TRP A 16 -12.05 8.05 1.50
C TRP A 16 -13.09 9.07 0.99
N LEU A 17 -13.93 8.69 0.03
CA LEU A 17 -15.03 9.54 -0.46
C LEU A 17 -16.05 9.86 0.65
N ILE A 18 -16.40 8.89 1.49
CA ILE A 18 -17.29 9.10 2.65
C ILE A 18 -16.68 10.11 3.64
N LYS A 19 -15.37 10.00 3.93
CA LYS A 19 -14.65 10.97 4.78
C LYS A 19 -14.66 12.37 4.16
N LEU A 20 -14.42 12.46 2.85
CA LEU A 20 -14.46 13.73 2.12
C LEU A 20 -15.85 14.38 2.16
N ARG A 21 -16.94 13.60 2.12
CA ARG A 21 -18.29 14.14 2.31
C ARG A 21 -18.55 14.73 3.69
N TRP A 22 -17.99 14.15 4.75
CA TRP A 22 -18.10 14.76 6.08
C TRP A 22 -17.47 16.15 6.11
N ILE A 23 -16.29 16.29 5.50
CA ILE A 23 -15.61 17.58 5.36
C ILE A 23 -16.46 18.54 4.54
N ALA A 24 -17.01 18.09 3.39
CA ALA A 24 -17.86 18.91 2.53
C ALA A 24 -19.14 19.36 3.25
N SER A 25 -19.83 18.46 3.98
CA SER A 25 -21.06 18.77 4.71
C SER A 25 -20.80 19.81 5.81
N THR A 26 -19.73 19.65 6.58
CA THR A 26 -19.31 20.65 7.56
C THR A 26 -18.95 21.97 6.88
N GLY A 27 -18.24 21.93 5.75
CA GLY A 27 -17.87 23.10 4.96
C GLY A 27 -19.09 23.88 4.44
N VAL A 28 -20.12 23.18 3.95
CA VAL A 28 -21.39 23.78 3.52
C VAL A 28 -22.07 24.48 4.69
N VAL A 29 -22.22 23.81 5.84
CA VAL A 29 -22.84 24.41 7.03
C VAL A 29 -22.07 25.66 7.49
N LEU A 30 -20.74 25.58 7.57
CA LEU A 30 -19.90 26.72 7.95
C LEU A 30 -20.01 27.88 6.97
N THR A 31 -20.04 27.59 5.66
CA THR A 31 -20.12 28.62 4.62
C THR A 31 -21.49 29.31 4.63
N VAL A 32 -22.57 28.56 4.86
CA VAL A 32 -23.93 29.12 5.02
C VAL A 32 -23.99 30.03 6.24
N LEU A 33 -23.49 29.56 7.39
CA LEU A 33 -23.45 30.36 8.63
C LEU A 33 -22.60 31.63 8.47
N PHE A 34 -21.44 31.53 7.82
CA PHE A 34 -20.57 32.66 7.56
C PHE A 34 -21.22 33.68 6.61
N ALA A 35 -21.84 33.21 5.53
CA ALA A 35 -22.52 34.08 4.57
C ALA A 35 -23.72 34.82 5.20
N GLU A 36 -24.45 34.16 6.11
CA GLU A 36 -25.54 34.78 6.85
C GLU A 36 -25.04 35.77 7.91
N GLN A 37 -24.16 35.34 8.81
CA GLN A 37 -23.80 36.12 10.00
C GLN A 37 -22.79 37.23 9.70
N VAL A 38 -21.82 36.97 8.82
CA VAL A 38 -20.71 37.90 8.55
C VAL A 38 -21.02 38.75 7.33
N LEU A 39 -21.42 38.12 6.21
CA LEU A 39 -21.67 38.82 4.95
C LEU A 39 -23.10 39.37 4.82
N LYS A 40 -24.02 39.01 5.74
CA LYS A 40 -25.43 39.43 5.75
C LYS A 40 -26.14 39.23 4.40
N VAL A 41 -25.77 38.17 3.68
CA VAL A 41 -26.38 37.83 2.40
C VAL A 41 -27.73 37.17 2.67
N PRO A 42 -28.84 37.63 2.06
CA PRO A 42 -30.15 37.03 2.26
C PRO A 42 -30.23 35.69 1.52
N LEU A 43 -29.76 34.63 2.17
CA LEU A 43 -29.82 33.25 1.66
C LEU A 43 -31.04 32.52 2.22
N ASN A 44 -31.53 31.52 1.48
CA ASN A 44 -32.57 30.63 1.96
C ASN A 44 -31.97 29.53 2.84
N ASN A 45 -31.74 29.87 4.12
CA ASN A 45 -31.05 28.99 5.06
C ASN A 45 -31.79 27.68 5.32
N ILE A 46 -33.12 27.68 5.20
CA ILE A 46 -33.94 26.47 5.37
C ILE A 46 -33.63 25.48 4.24
N SER A 47 -33.65 25.93 2.99
CA SER A 47 -33.34 25.06 1.84
C SER A 47 -31.89 24.58 1.84
N LEU A 48 -30.93 25.47 2.13
CA LEU A 48 -29.51 25.11 2.15
C LEU A 48 -29.17 24.14 3.30
N SER A 49 -29.75 24.35 4.49
CA SER A 49 -29.58 23.44 5.64
C SER A 49 -30.25 22.09 5.40
N SER A 50 -31.40 22.07 4.71
CA SER A 50 -32.07 20.82 4.32
C SER A 50 -31.22 19.98 3.39
N ILE A 51 -30.49 20.60 2.45
CA ILE A 51 -29.57 19.89 1.57
C ILE A 51 -28.36 19.36 2.37
N ALA A 52 -27.80 20.14 3.29
CA ALA A 52 -26.72 19.67 4.17
C ALA A 52 -27.16 18.47 5.05
N ALA A 53 -28.39 18.51 5.56
CA ALA A 53 -28.98 17.38 6.29
C ALA A 53 -29.14 16.15 5.38
N PHE A 54 -29.63 16.33 4.15
CA PHE A 54 -29.73 15.27 3.15
C PHE A 54 -28.36 14.64 2.84
N LEU A 55 -27.33 15.46 2.58
CA LEU A 55 -25.92 15.04 2.41
C LEU A 55 -25.46 14.14 3.56
N THR A 56 -25.71 14.57 4.80
CA THR A 56 -25.32 13.85 6.01
C THR A 56 -26.06 12.51 6.13
N ILE A 57 -27.37 12.50 5.91
CA ILE A 57 -28.21 11.30 6.05
C ILE A 57 -27.79 10.23 5.03
N TYR A 58 -27.69 10.57 3.74
CA TYR A 58 -27.32 9.54 2.77
C TYR A 58 -25.85 9.10 2.93
N ASN A 59 -24.95 9.98 3.38
CA ASN A 59 -23.58 9.58 3.68
C ASN A 59 -23.51 8.57 4.84
N LEU A 60 -24.37 8.73 5.85
CA LEU A 60 -24.53 7.75 6.93
C LEU A 60 -25.04 6.40 6.40
N ILE A 61 -26.05 6.42 5.52
CA ILE A 61 -26.58 5.22 4.87
C ILE A 61 -25.48 4.46 4.11
N PHE A 62 -24.66 5.16 3.32
CA PHE A 62 -23.54 4.54 2.60
C PHE A 62 -22.47 3.98 3.54
N THR A 63 -22.19 4.66 4.65
CA THR A 63 -21.24 4.17 5.66
C THR A 63 -21.69 2.84 6.26
N LEU A 64 -22.98 2.74 6.60
CA LEU A 64 -23.58 1.51 7.14
C LEU A 64 -23.62 0.40 6.08
N HIS A 65 -23.94 0.74 4.83
CA HIS A 65 -23.99 -0.23 3.74
C HIS A 65 -22.60 -0.81 3.42
N LEU A 66 -21.57 0.03 3.36
CA LEU A 66 -20.19 -0.40 3.08
C LEU A 66 -19.62 -1.27 4.21
N LYS A 67 -19.93 -0.96 5.47
CA LYS A 67 -19.58 -1.82 6.62
C LYS A 67 -20.21 -3.21 6.56
N ARG A 68 -21.43 -3.34 6.02
CA ARG A 68 -22.11 -4.65 5.88
C ARG A 68 -21.55 -5.49 4.73
N LEU A 69 -21.01 -4.84 3.70
CA LEU A 69 -20.50 -5.48 2.48
C LEU A 69 -19.20 -6.26 2.66
N GLY A 70 -18.44 -6.02 3.73
CA GLY A 70 -17.20 -6.76 4.03
C GLY A 70 -17.35 -8.26 4.31
N LYS A 71 -18.57 -8.82 4.24
CA LYS A 71 -18.86 -10.25 4.45
C LYS A 71 -19.10 -11.06 3.16
N ASN A 72 -19.08 -10.43 1.98
CA ASN A 72 -19.47 -11.06 0.71
C ASN A 72 -18.28 -11.55 -0.14
N LYS A 73 -18.55 -12.45 -1.10
CA LYS A 73 -17.55 -12.99 -2.05
C LYS A 73 -16.91 -11.87 -2.91
N PRO A 74 -15.60 -11.96 -3.21
CA PRO A 74 -14.81 -10.84 -3.77
C PRO A 74 -15.26 -10.37 -5.17
N VAL A 75 -15.71 -11.27 -6.05
CA VAL A 75 -16.10 -10.89 -7.43
C VAL A 75 -17.41 -10.09 -7.48
N GLN A 76 -18.41 -10.48 -6.69
CA GLN A 76 -19.66 -9.73 -6.58
C GLN A 76 -19.43 -8.37 -5.91
N LEU A 77 -18.48 -8.32 -4.97
CA LEU A 77 -18.12 -7.11 -4.23
C LEU A 77 -17.61 -5.99 -5.15
N LEU A 78 -16.82 -6.33 -6.18
CA LEU A 78 -16.31 -5.35 -7.16
C LEU A 78 -17.42 -4.69 -7.99
N LEU A 79 -18.40 -5.47 -8.44
CA LEU A 79 -19.53 -4.96 -9.23
C LEU A 79 -20.43 -4.07 -8.37
N ILE A 80 -20.71 -4.51 -7.13
CA ILE A 80 -21.51 -3.75 -6.17
C ILE A 80 -20.81 -2.44 -5.80
N ALA A 81 -19.51 -2.47 -5.51
CA ALA A 81 -18.72 -1.29 -5.19
C ALA A 81 -18.70 -0.26 -6.33
N ASN A 82 -18.54 -0.69 -7.59
CA ASN A 82 -18.62 0.20 -8.75
C ASN A 82 -20.01 0.83 -8.92
N ARG A 83 -21.09 0.08 -8.69
CA ARG A 83 -22.45 0.64 -8.71
C ARG A 83 -22.65 1.67 -7.60
N ILE A 84 -22.20 1.35 -6.39
CA ILE A 84 -22.26 2.27 -5.25
C ILE A 84 -21.52 3.55 -5.56
N ALA A 85 -20.30 3.47 -6.09
CA ALA A 85 -19.50 4.64 -6.49
C ALA A 85 -20.25 5.53 -7.50
N ASN A 86 -20.86 4.94 -8.53
CA ASN A 86 -21.63 5.69 -9.53
C ASN A 86 -22.83 6.40 -8.91
N VAL A 87 -23.65 5.68 -8.14
CA VAL A 87 -24.85 6.26 -7.50
C VAL A 87 -24.45 7.38 -6.54
N GLN A 88 -23.40 7.17 -5.76
CA GLN A 88 -22.84 8.15 -4.85
C GLN A 88 -22.47 9.46 -5.54
N ILE A 89 -21.65 9.39 -6.60
CA ILE A 89 -21.20 10.58 -7.33
C ILE A 89 -22.39 11.28 -8.01
N SER A 90 -23.34 10.54 -8.56
CA SER A 90 -24.53 11.13 -9.17
C SER A 90 -25.43 11.86 -8.16
N LEU A 91 -25.57 11.33 -6.94
CA LEU A 91 -26.28 12.01 -5.84
C LEU A 91 -25.52 13.24 -5.35
N ASP A 92 -24.19 13.18 -5.29
CA ASP A 92 -23.34 14.32 -4.91
C ASP A 92 -23.48 15.46 -5.96
N LEU A 93 -23.50 15.12 -7.26
CA LEU A 93 -23.71 16.08 -8.35
C LEU A 93 -25.11 16.73 -8.30
N LEU A 94 -26.14 15.96 -8.00
CA LEU A 94 -27.50 16.48 -7.84
C LEU A 94 -27.59 17.42 -6.62
N SER A 95 -26.99 17.03 -5.51
CA SER A 95 -26.94 17.86 -4.29
C SER A 95 -26.16 19.15 -4.52
N LEU A 96 -25.02 19.09 -5.23
CA LEU A 96 -24.25 20.27 -5.60
C LEU A 96 -25.04 21.20 -6.52
N THR A 97 -25.77 20.66 -7.50
CA THR A 97 -26.65 21.45 -8.39
C THR A 97 -27.73 22.17 -7.59
N MET A 98 -28.36 21.49 -6.63
CA MET A 98 -29.36 22.11 -5.74
C MET A 98 -28.75 23.20 -4.85
N LEU A 99 -27.56 22.96 -4.27
CA LEU A 99 -26.85 23.97 -3.48
C LEU A 99 -26.58 25.23 -4.32
N ILE A 100 -26.10 25.06 -5.55
CA ILE A 100 -25.79 26.16 -6.46
C ILE A 100 -27.08 26.93 -6.82
N HIS A 101 -28.16 26.24 -7.18
CA HIS A 101 -29.45 26.87 -7.47
C HIS A 101 -29.93 27.80 -6.34
N PHE A 102 -29.96 27.31 -5.10
CA PHE A 102 -30.42 28.11 -3.95
C PHE A 102 -29.42 29.16 -3.48
N SER A 103 -28.18 29.14 -3.97
CA SER A 103 -27.12 30.06 -3.57
C SER A 103 -26.70 31.04 -4.66
N GLY A 104 -27.37 31.10 -5.81
CA GLY A 104 -27.03 32.06 -6.88
C GLY A 104 -27.11 31.54 -8.31
N GLY A 105 -27.36 30.25 -8.52
CA GLY A 105 -27.43 29.65 -9.86
C GLY A 105 -26.13 29.84 -10.64
N ILE A 106 -26.25 30.26 -11.91
CA ILE A 106 -25.11 30.48 -12.83
C ILE A 106 -24.11 31.55 -12.37
N GLU A 107 -24.56 32.47 -11.50
CA GLU A 107 -23.76 33.58 -10.99
C GLU A 107 -22.84 33.17 -9.83
N ASN A 108 -23.05 31.97 -9.27
CA ASN A 108 -22.33 31.51 -8.08
C ASN A 108 -20.91 30.98 -8.44
N PRO A 109 -19.83 31.46 -7.78
CA PRO A 109 -18.47 31.00 -8.06
C PRO A 109 -18.22 29.52 -7.72
N PHE A 110 -19.04 28.90 -6.87
CA PHE A 110 -18.93 27.48 -6.52
C PHE A 110 -19.32 26.52 -7.65
N ILE A 111 -19.73 27.02 -8.84
CA ILE A 111 -19.85 26.17 -10.04
C ILE A 111 -18.54 25.42 -10.35
N PHE A 112 -17.38 25.96 -10.00
CA PHE A 112 -16.11 25.25 -10.21
C PHE A 112 -15.97 23.96 -9.37
N TYR A 113 -16.80 23.75 -8.33
CA TYR A 113 -16.74 22.54 -7.50
C TYR A 113 -17.23 21.27 -8.22
N PHE A 114 -17.88 21.40 -9.38
CA PHE A 114 -18.13 20.26 -10.26
C PHE A 114 -16.82 19.60 -10.74
N ILE A 115 -15.72 20.35 -10.84
CA ILE A 115 -14.40 19.81 -11.23
C ILE A 115 -13.93 18.76 -10.22
N PHE A 116 -14.11 18.99 -8.91
CA PHE A 116 -13.72 18.02 -7.90
C PHE A 116 -14.45 16.69 -8.07
N HIS A 117 -15.73 16.73 -8.44
CA HIS A 117 -16.52 15.54 -8.72
C HIS A 117 -15.99 14.79 -9.95
N MET A 118 -15.50 15.50 -10.97
CA MET A 118 -14.88 14.88 -12.15
C MET A 118 -13.54 14.20 -11.82
N ILE A 119 -12.74 14.82 -10.95
CA ILE A 119 -11.48 14.23 -10.46
C ILE A 119 -11.79 12.95 -9.67
N ILE A 120 -12.73 13.03 -8.72
CA ILE A 120 -13.16 11.89 -7.90
C ILE A 120 -13.71 10.76 -8.78
N ALA A 121 -14.59 11.07 -9.74
CA ALA A 121 -15.13 10.11 -10.69
C ALA A 121 -14.02 9.43 -11.51
N SER A 122 -13.00 10.18 -11.92
CA SER A 122 -11.87 9.63 -12.68
C SER A 122 -10.96 8.72 -11.86
N ILE A 123 -10.81 8.99 -10.56
CA ILE A 123 -10.00 8.18 -9.64
C ILE A 123 -10.71 6.86 -9.29
N LEU A 124 -12.03 6.90 -9.14
CA LEU A 124 -12.85 5.77 -8.70
C LEU A 124 -13.32 4.90 -9.85
N LEU A 125 -13.88 5.51 -10.89
CA LEU A 125 -14.62 4.82 -11.94
C LEU A 125 -13.74 4.49 -13.16
N SER A 126 -14.33 3.76 -14.11
CA SER A 126 -13.72 3.54 -15.42
C SER A 126 -13.73 4.84 -16.24
N ARG A 127 -12.85 4.94 -17.25
CA ARG A 127 -12.80 6.09 -18.16
C ARG A 127 -14.18 6.41 -18.74
N ARG A 128 -14.90 5.40 -19.24
CA ARG A 128 -16.24 5.57 -19.81
C ARG A 128 -17.24 6.11 -18.79
N ALA A 129 -17.25 5.55 -17.58
CA ALA A 129 -18.14 5.99 -16.52
C ALA A 129 -17.83 7.41 -16.03
N SER A 130 -16.55 7.81 -15.95
CA SER A 130 -16.17 9.20 -15.63
C SER A 130 -16.73 10.19 -16.67
N PHE A 131 -16.62 9.89 -17.97
CA PHE A 131 -17.21 10.73 -19.01
C PHE A 131 -18.74 10.75 -18.94
N LEU A 132 -19.40 9.64 -18.60
CA LEU A 132 -20.86 9.63 -18.37
C LEU A 132 -21.26 10.54 -17.20
N GLN A 133 -20.49 10.56 -16.10
CA GLN A 133 -20.73 11.48 -14.99
C GLN A 133 -20.49 12.94 -15.39
N ALA A 134 -19.51 13.23 -16.26
CA ALA A 134 -19.30 14.56 -16.82
C ALA A 134 -20.47 15.03 -17.68
N THR A 135 -20.98 14.15 -18.56
CA THR A 135 -22.17 14.44 -19.35
C THR A 135 -23.40 14.64 -18.46
N PHE A 136 -23.55 13.85 -17.41
CA PHE A 136 -24.63 14.01 -16.44
C PHE A 136 -24.52 15.34 -15.67
N ALA A 137 -23.33 15.73 -15.23
CA ALA A 137 -23.09 17.02 -14.58
C ALA A 137 -23.42 18.20 -15.50
N VAL A 138 -22.97 18.16 -16.76
CA VAL A 138 -23.29 19.17 -17.78
C VAL A 138 -24.79 19.23 -18.02
N PHE A 139 -25.47 18.09 -18.12
CA PHE A 139 -26.91 18.03 -18.28
C PHE A 139 -27.64 18.68 -17.09
N LEU A 140 -27.29 18.33 -15.85
CA LEU A 140 -27.89 18.92 -14.65
C LEU A 140 -27.69 20.44 -14.58
N PHE A 141 -26.48 20.91 -14.86
CA PHE A 141 -26.15 22.33 -14.86
C PHE A 141 -26.92 23.09 -15.95
N THR A 142 -26.88 22.61 -17.20
CA THR A 142 -27.57 23.26 -18.32
C THR A 142 -29.08 23.24 -18.14
N LEU A 143 -29.65 22.17 -17.57
CA LEU A 143 -31.05 22.08 -17.21
C LEU A 143 -31.42 23.13 -16.15
N MET A 144 -30.63 23.26 -15.07
CA MET A 144 -30.84 24.27 -14.04
C MET A 144 -30.84 25.69 -14.64
N VAL A 145 -29.81 26.00 -15.43
CA VAL A 145 -29.67 27.31 -16.09
C VAL A 145 -30.83 27.60 -17.03
N TRP A 146 -31.26 26.61 -17.83
CA TRP A 146 -32.38 26.77 -18.74
C TRP A 146 -33.71 26.98 -18.01
N LEU A 147 -33.95 26.24 -16.92
CA LEU A 147 -35.16 26.39 -16.09
C LEU A 147 -35.22 27.75 -15.38
N GLU A 148 -34.08 28.28 -14.92
CA GLU A 148 -33.98 29.64 -14.37
C GLU A 148 -34.20 30.69 -15.45
N TYR A 149 -33.61 30.51 -16.64
CA TYR A 149 -33.77 31.43 -17.77
C TYR A 149 -35.22 31.48 -18.29
N ALA A 150 -35.89 30.33 -18.37
CA ALA A 150 -37.28 30.21 -18.79
C ALA A 150 -38.28 30.71 -17.73
N GLY A 151 -37.83 31.00 -16.50
CA GLY A 151 -38.67 31.46 -15.40
C GLY A 151 -39.50 30.38 -14.71
N PHE A 152 -39.25 29.09 -15.02
CA PHE A 152 -39.88 27.97 -14.31
C PHE A 152 -39.35 27.82 -12.88
N LEU A 153 -38.06 28.12 -12.67
CA LEU A 153 -37.45 28.16 -11.35
C LEU A 153 -37.21 29.61 -10.91
N ARG A 154 -37.46 29.89 -9.63
CA ARG A 154 -37.15 31.19 -9.04
C ARG A 154 -35.63 31.34 -8.88
N HIS A 155 -35.07 32.36 -9.51
CA HIS A 155 -33.64 32.67 -9.36
C HIS A 155 -33.37 33.41 -8.03
N TYR A 156 -32.35 32.96 -7.29
CA TYR A 156 -31.92 33.54 -6.01
C TYR A 156 -30.69 34.44 -6.23
N CYS A 157 -30.90 35.71 -6.55
CA CYS A 157 -29.80 36.63 -6.88
C CYS A 157 -28.95 36.98 -5.65
N LEU A 158 -27.62 36.88 -5.79
CA LEU A 158 -26.62 37.29 -4.80
C LEU A 158 -26.45 38.83 -4.81
N LYS A 159 -27.42 39.54 -4.21
CA LYS A 159 -27.54 41.02 -4.26
C LYS A 159 -26.28 41.81 -3.86
N TRP A 160 -25.36 41.22 -3.08
CA TRP A 160 -24.13 41.86 -2.60
C TRP A 160 -22.90 41.56 -3.46
N PHE A 161 -22.94 40.52 -4.29
CA PHE A 161 -21.79 40.08 -5.08
C PHE A 161 -21.87 40.58 -6.53
N ILE A 162 -23.08 40.65 -7.09
CA ILE A 162 -23.32 40.96 -8.50
C ILE A 162 -24.43 42.00 -8.63
N LEU A 163 -24.17 43.10 -9.36
CA LEU A 163 -25.18 44.09 -9.73
C LEU A 163 -25.95 43.62 -10.97
N SER A 164 -27.24 43.35 -10.80
CA SER A 164 -28.26 43.10 -11.87
C SER A 164 -28.22 41.71 -12.51
N GLY A 165 -29.39 41.18 -12.88
CA GLY A 165 -29.61 39.78 -13.31
C GLY A 165 -28.83 39.34 -14.56
N LEU A 166 -27.60 38.87 -14.35
CA LEU A 166 -26.78 38.22 -15.38
C LEU A 166 -27.38 36.89 -15.82
N HIS A 167 -28.16 36.23 -14.98
CA HIS A 167 -28.95 35.04 -15.34
C HIS A 167 -29.95 35.27 -16.50
N THR A 168 -30.28 36.51 -16.85
CA THR A 168 -31.14 36.84 -18.00
C THR A 168 -30.31 37.22 -19.23
N ASN A 169 -29.02 37.51 -19.07
CA ASN A 169 -28.13 37.91 -20.15
C ASN A 169 -27.68 36.68 -20.97
N LYS A 170 -28.23 36.53 -22.17
CA LYS A 170 -27.93 35.42 -23.09
C LYS A 170 -26.43 35.25 -23.37
N ILE A 171 -25.69 36.34 -23.54
CA ILE A 171 -24.25 36.29 -23.87
C ILE A 171 -23.47 35.74 -22.68
N TYR A 172 -23.81 36.19 -21.47
CA TYR A 172 -23.19 35.69 -20.24
C TYR A 172 -23.47 34.20 -20.03
N ILE A 173 -24.74 33.77 -20.16
CA ILE A 173 -25.13 32.37 -19.99
C ILE A 173 -24.38 31.47 -20.98
N LEU A 174 -24.33 31.86 -22.26
CA LEU A 174 -23.64 31.09 -23.29
C LEU A 174 -22.12 31.03 -23.02
N GLY A 175 -21.51 32.16 -22.65
CA GLY A 175 -20.08 32.23 -22.33
C GLY A 175 -19.70 31.36 -21.14
N VAL A 176 -20.41 31.49 -20.02
CA VAL A 176 -20.16 30.70 -18.80
C VAL A 176 -20.44 29.22 -19.05
N SER A 177 -21.53 28.87 -19.74
CA SER A 177 -21.86 27.48 -20.06
C SER A 177 -20.78 26.86 -20.96
N PHE A 178 -20.29 27.59 -21.96
CA PHE A 178 -19.22 27.13 -22.84
C PHE A 178 -17.92 26.86 -22.05
N VAL A 179 -17.49 27.80 -21.22
CA VAL A 179 -16.28 27.64 -20.38
C VAL A 179 -16.47 26.50 -19.39
N PHE A 180 -17.64 26.38 -18.76
CA PHE A 180 -17.97 25.34 -17.82
C PHE A 180 -17.91 23.94 -18.45
N ILE A 181 -18.59 23.75 -19.60
CA ILE A 181 -18.61 22.49 -20.34
C ILE A 181 -17.20 22.08 -20.77
N SER A 182 -16.47 23.00 -21.41
CA SER A 182 -15.10 22.73 -21.87
C SER A 182 -14.17 22.39 -20.71
N THR A 183 -14.27 23.13 -19.59
CA THR A 183 -13.46 22.90 -18.38
C THR A 183 -13.77 21.53 -17.75
N LEU A 184 -15.04 21.14 -17.64
CA LEU A 184 -15.40 19.84 -17.07
C LEU A 184 -14.90 18.67 -17.91
N TYR A 185 -15.07 18.73 -19.23
CA TYR A 185 -14.58 17.67 -20.11
C TYR A 185 -13.05 17.62 -20.14
N LEU A 186 -12.37 18.77 -20.13
CA LEU A 186 -10.91 18.82 -20.02
C LEU A 186 -10.43 18.23 -18.70
N ALA A 187 -11.04 18.61 -17.58
CA ALA A 187 -10.72 18.08 -16.26
C ALA A 187 -10.96 16.57 -16.18
N ALA A 188 -12.10 16.08 -16.68
CA ALA A 188 -12.42 14.65 -16.73
C ALA A 188 -11.42 13.89 -17.62
N TYR A 189 -11.05 14.45 -18.77
CA TYR A 189 -10.03 13.85 -19.65
C TYR A 189 -8.66 13.78 -18.96
N MET A 190 -8.18 14.89 -18.41
CA MET A 190 -6.88 14.94 -17.73
C MET A 190 -6.86 13.97 -16.54
N ALA A 191 -7.83 14.08 -15.63
CA ALA A 191 -7.90 13.24 -14.45
C ALA A 191 -8.04 11.75 -14.81
N SER A 192 -8.85 11.41 -15.82
CA SER A 192 -8.99 10.02 -16.28
C SER A 192 -7.73 9.50 -16.96
N SER A 193 -7.06 10.32 -17.77
CA SER A 193 -5.81 9.94 -18.44
C SER A 193 -4.69 9.66 -17.42
N ILE A 194 -4.55 10.52 -16.41
CA ILE A 194 -3.59 10.35 -15.31
C ILE A 194 -3.95 9.09 -14.51
N SER A 195 -5.22 8.92 -14.13
CA SER A 195 -5.66 7.78 -13.33
C SER A 195 -5.44 6.45 -14.04
N VAL A 196 -5.68 6.37 -15.35
CA VAL A 196 -5.42 5.16 -16.15
C VAL A 196 -3.92 4.87 -16.23
N ARG A 197 -3.09 5.87 -16.53
CA ARG A 197 -1.62 5.71 -16.61
C ARG A 197 -1.02 5.26 -15.28
N LEU A 198 -1.52 5.80 -14.16
CA LEU A 198 -1.09 5.39 -12.82
C LEU A 198 -1.41 3.92 -12.56
N ARG A 199 -2.64 3.47 -12.86
CA ARG A 199 -3.03 2.06 -12.69
C ARG A 199 -2.21 1.12 -13.57
N GLU A 200 -1.89 1.51 -14.81
CA GLU A 200 -1.03 0.73 -15.71
C GLU A 200 0.41 0.63 -15.20
N ARG A 201 0.97 1.74 -14.71
CA ARG A 201 2.32 1.77 -14.11
C ARG A 201 2.39 0.93 -12.84
N GLU A 202 1.40 1.04 -11.95
CA GLU A 202 1.31 0.24 -10.73
C GLU A 202 1.25 -1.26 -11.05
N LYS A 203 0.44 -1.65 -12.05
CA LYS A 203 0.39 -3.03 -12.54
C LYS A 203 1.74 -3.51 -13.08
N SER A 204 2.38 -2.72 -13.93
CA SER A 204 3.68 -3.07 -14.52
C SER A 204 4.79 -3.17 -13.47
N LEU A 205 4.83 -2.27 -12.50
CA LEU A 205 5.78 -2.33 -11.37
C LEU A 205 5.56 -3.60 -10.55
N LYS A 206 4.31 -3.98 -10.29
CA LYS A 206 3.99 -5.21 -9.57
C LYS A 206 4.44 -6.46 -10.33
N GLU A 207 4.18 -6.53 -11.63
CA GLU A 207 4.63 -7.63 -12.48
C GLU A 207 6.17 -7.72 -12.52
N ALA A 208 6.85 -6.58 -12.65
CA ALA A 208 8.30 -6.52 -12.61
C ALA A 208 8.88 -6.96 -11.25
N ASN A 209 8.24 -6.57 -10.14
CA ASN A 209 8.66 -6.99 -8.80
C ASN A 209 8.49 -8.50 -8.59
N LEU A 210 7.36 -9.08 -9.02
CA LEU A 210 7.15 -10.52 -8.98
C LEU A 210 8.20 -11.28 -9.80
N LEU A 211 8.54 -10.78 -10.99
CA LEU A 211 9.59 -11.36 -11.82
C LEU A 211 10.97 -11.24 -11.16
N LEU A 212 11.25 -10.13 -10.49
CA LEU A 212 12.49 -9.91 -9.76
C LEU A 212 12.61 -10.89 -8.57
N GLU A 213 11.55 -11.03 -7.79
CA GLU A 213 11.49 -11.99 -6.67
C GLU A 213 11.72 -13.42 -7.15
N GLU A 214 11.12 -13.82 -8.27
CA GLU A 214 11.32 -15.15 -8.83
C GLU A 214 12.77 -15.36 -9.32
N LYS A 215 13.36 -14.36 -9.96
CA LYS A 215 14.78 -14.42 -10.36
C LYS A 215 15.71 -14.52 -9.15
N ASP A 216 15.42 -13.80 -8.07
CA ASP A 216 16.23 -13.84 -6.85
C ASP A 216 16.09 -15.20 -6.13
N ARG A 217 14.89 -15.80 -6.18
CA ARG A 217 14.65 -17.18 -5.71
C ARG A 217 15.47 -18.20 -6.50
N ILE A 218 15.38 -18.18 -7.84
CA ILE A 218 16.14 -19.10 -8.70
C ILE A 218 17.65 -18.93 -8.48
N LYS A 219 18.13 -17.68 -8.36
CA LYS A 219 19.54 -17.40 -8.07
C LYS A 219 19.96 -18.02 -6.73
N SER A 220 19.14 -17.86 -5.69
CA SER A 220 19.43 -18.42 -4.37
C SER A 220 19.42 -19.95 -4.38
N GLU A 221 18.46 -20.58 -5.09
CA GLU A 221 18.42 -22.04 -5.26
C GLU A 221 19.65 -22.57 -6.01
N TYR A 222 20.09 -21.86 -7.05
CA TYR A 222 21.30 -22.20 -7.79
C TYR A 222 22.54 -22.12 -6.88
N VAL A 223 22.70 -21.04 -6.11
CA VAL A 223 23.81 -20.89 -5.15
C VAL A 223 23.78 -22.00 -4.11
N LEU A 224 22.61 -22.36 -3.59
CA LEU A 224 22.47 -23.44 -2.61
C LEU A 224 22.93 -24.78 -3.19
N ARG A 225 22.51 -25.10 -4.43
CA ARG A 225 22.94 -26.32 -5.13
C ARG A 225 24.45 -26.36 -5.33
N VAL A 226 25.02 -25.33 -5.95
CA VAL A 226 26.46 -25.26 -6.23
C VAL A 226 27.27 -25.32 -4.94
N SER A 227 26.82 -24.67 -3.87
CA SER A 227 27.53 -24.69 -2.59
C SER A 227 27.48 -26.07 -1.93
N HIS A 228 26.38 -26.82 -2.08
CA HIS A 228 26.32 -28.21 -1.62
C HIS A 228 27.31 -29.09 -2.38
N ASP A 229 27.36 -28.99 -3.70
CA ASP A 229 28.29 -29.75 -4.53
C ASP A 229 29.75 -29.44 -4.16
N ILE A 230 30.08 -28.16 -3.95
CA ILE A 230 31.42 -27.74 -3.49
C ILE A 230 31.73 -28.31 -2.10
N LYS A 231 30.79 -28.27 -1.15
CA LYS A 231 30.96 -28.84 0.20
C LYS A 231 31.31 -30.33 0.11
N GLU A 232 30.60 -31.07 -0.73
CA GLU A 232 30.81 -32.50 -0.94
C GLU A 232 32.19 -32.79 -1.56
N HIS A 233 32.60 -32.02 -2.58
CA HIS A 233 33.93 -32.14 -3.18
C HIS A 233 35.07 -31.80 -2.20
N LEU A 234 34.90 -30.77 -1.37
CA LEU A 234 35.89 -30.42 -0.34
C LEU A 234 35.99 -31.48 0.75
N ALA A 235 34.86 -32.04 1.18
CA ALA A 235 34.84 -33.15 2.14
C ALA A 235 35.57 -34.38 1.58
N ALA A 236 35.42 -34.68 0.29
CA ALA A 236 36.16 -35.76 -0.37
C ALA A 236 37.68 -35.49 -0.41
N VAL A 237 38.09 -34.26 -0.76
CA VAL A 237 39.52 -33.86 -0.72
C VAL A 237 40.07 -33.99 0.69
N GLN A 238 39.33 -33.50 1.68
CA GLN A 238 39.72 -33.61 3.09
C GLN A 238 39.84 -35.08 3.52
N SER A 239 38.90 -35.94 3.14
CA SER A 239 38.96 -37.37 3.43
C SER A 239 40.18 -38.06 2.81
N CYS A 240 40.75 -37.52 1.74
CA CYS A 240 41.98 -38.03 1.13
C CYS A 240 43.25 -37.46 1.80
N VAL A 241 43.22 -36.18 2.18
CA VAL A 241 44.38 -35.47 2.77
C VAL A 241 44.57 -35.85 4.25
N GLU A 242 43.49 -35.98 5.01
CA GLU A 242 43.52 -36.20 6.46
C GLU A 242 44.26 -37.49 6.88
N PRO A 243 44.01 -38.67 6.26
CA PRO A 243 44.71 -39.91 6.66
C PRO A 243 46.21 -39.85 6.36
N VAL A 244 46.58 -39.21 5.25
CA VAL A 244 47.99 -39.02 4.87
C VAL A 244 48.65 -38.05 5.85
N ALA A 245 48.03 -36.91 6.13
CA ALA A 245 48.54 -35.89 7.06
C ALA A 245 48.70 -36.42 8.49
N SER A 246 47.83 -37.34 8.93
CA SER A 246 47.86 -38.00 10.24
C SER A 246 48.84 -39.18 10.31
N GLY A 247 49.55 -39.51 9.22
CA GLY A 247 50.55 -40.58 9.17
C GLY A 247 49.95 -41.99 9.14
N ILE A 248 48.65 -42.14 8.86
CA ILE A 248 47.97 -43.44 8.79
C ILE A 248 48.49 -44.27 7.61
N THR A 249 48.89 -43.60 6.51
CA THR A 249 49.38 -44.25 5.29
C THR A 249 50.91 -44.45 5.26
N GLY A 250 51.63 -44.09 6.33
CA GLY A 250 53.09 -44.23 6.42
C GLY A 250 53.80 -42.98 6.96
N ALA A 251 55.11 -43.10 7.17
CA ALA A 251 55.94 -42.00 7.68
C ALA A 251 56.14 -40.90 6.62
N LEU A 252 55.90 -39.65 7.00
CA LEU A 252 56.10 -38.47 6.16
C LEU A 252 57.42 -37.78 6.51
N ASN A 253 58.13 -37.27 5.51
CA ASN A 253 59.24 -36.35 5.74
C ASN A 253 58.72 -34.94 6.14
N SER A 254 59.60 -34.09 6.66
CA SER A 254 59.23 -32.76 7.17
C SER A 254 58.59 -31.86 6.10
N GLY A 255 59.10 -31.88 4.87
CA GLY A 255 58.55 -31.08 3.76
C GLY A 255 57.17 -31.55 3.29
N GLN A 256 56.94 -32.86 3.21
CA GLN A 256 55.64 -33.46 2.89
C GLN A 256 54.60 -33.14 3.95
N LYS A 257 54.98 -33.25 5.24
CA LYS A 257 54.11 -32.94 6.37
C LYS A 257 53.68 -31.46 6.35
N ASP A 258 54.61 -30.54 6.11
CA ASP A 258 54.31 -29.10 6.02
C ASP A 258 53.36 -28.77 4.85
N LEU A 259 53.55 -29.37 3.68
CA LEU A 259 52.65 -29.19 2.53
C LEU A 259 51.24 -29.72 2.82
N LEU A 260 51.12 -30.91 3.42
CA LEU A 260 49.82 -31.52 3.75
C LEU A 260 49.08 -30.73 4.83
N VAL A 261 49.78 -30.23 5.85
CA VAL A 261 49.20 -29.37 6.88
C VAL A 261 48.65 -28.09 6.26
N ARG A 262 49.40 -27.45 5.34
CA ARG A 262 48.91 -26.25 4.64
C ARG A 262 47.73 -26.55 3.70
N ALA A 263 47.73 -27.69 3.01
CA ALA A 263 46.62 -28.11 2.16
C ALA A 263 45.35 -28.38 2.98
N LYS A 264 45.49 -29.05 4.14
CA LYS A 264 44.42 -29.28 5.10
C LYS A 264 43.85 -27.96 5.62
N ASP A 265 44.68 -27.07 6.14
CA ASP A 265 44.25 -25.77 6.68
C ASP A 265 43.48 -24.92 5.63
N ARG A 266 43.94 -24.94 4.36
CA ARG A 266 43.22 -24.27 3.26
C ARG A 266 41.88 -24.92 2.97
N THR A 267 41.81 -26.25 2.99
CA THR A 267 40.56 -27.01 2.75
C THR A 267 39.56 -26.76 3.88
N ASP A 268 40.01 -26.76 5.13
CA ASP A 268 39.20 -26.46 6.32
C ASP A 268 38.58 -25.05 6.24
N LYS A 269 39.40 -24.04 5.89
CA LYS A 269 38.94 -22.66 5.71
C LYS A 269 37.89 -22.54 4.60
N LEU A 270 38.08 -23.26 3.49
CA LEU A 270 37.16 -23.21 2.36
C LEU A 270 35.84 -23.92 2.69
N LEU A 271 35.91 -25.06 3.40
CA LEU A 271 34.73 -25.77 3.89
C LEU A 271 33.92 -24.91 4.87
N PHE A 272 34.57 -24.18 5.78
CA PHE A 272 33.92 -23.23 6.67
C PHE A 272 33.19 -22.13 5.88
N PHE A 273 33.85 -21.52 4.89
CA PHE A 273 33.24 -20.48 4.06
C PHE A 273 32.02 -20.98 3.28
N VAL A 274 32.11 -22.19 2.72
CA VAL A 274 31.00 -22.81 1.96
C VAL A 274 29.81 -23.14 2.87
N LYS A 275 30.05 -23.61 4.10
CA LYS A 275 29.00 -23.82 5.10
C LYS A 275 28.30 -22.50 5.46
N ALA A 276 29.06 -21.46 5.74
CA ALA A 276 28.49 -20.13 6.03
C ALA A 276 27.66 -19.58 4.84
N LEU A 277 28.15 -19.78 3.60
CA LEU A 277 27.40 -19.39 2.40
C LEU A 277 26.08 -20.17 2.25
N LEU A 278 26.09 -21.47 2.55
CA LEU A 278 24.89 -22.32 2.54
C LEU A 278 23.86 -21.85 3.57
N GLU A 279 24.29 -21.58 4.80
CA GLU A 279 23.42 -21.08 5.87
C GLU A 279 22.75 -19.75 5.48
N ILE A 280 23.51 -18.78 5.00
CA ILE A 280 22.98 -17.48 4.54
C ILE A 280 21.96 -17.66 3.42
N THR A 281 22.26 -18.55 2.46
CA THR A 281 21.37 -18.81 1.32
C THR A 281 20.08 -19.51 1.76
N ARG A 282 20.19 -20.42 2.73
CA ARG A 282 19.04 -21.12 3.34
C ARG A 282 18.12 -20.13 4.06
N ILE A 283 18.69 -19.22 4.85
CA ILE A 283 17.96 -18.15 5.55
C ILE A 283 17.20 -17.27 4.56
N LYS A 284 17.82 -16.90 3.43
CA LYS A 284 17.16 -16.09 2.39
C LYS A 284 15.97 -16.80 1.73
N LEU A 285 16.05 -18.13 1.56
CA LEU A 285 14.99 -18.93 0.95
C LEU A 285 13.87 -19.27 1.95
N SER A 286 14.20 -19.47 3.22
CA SER A 286 13.21 -19.61 4.30
C SER A 286 12.59 -18.24 4.58
N LYS A 287 11.54 -17.88 3.82
CA LYS A 287 10.77 -16.65 4.06
C LYS A 287 10.22 -16.51 5.49
N ASN A 288 10.15 -17.62 6.24
CA ASN A 288 9.77 -17.65 7.64
C ASN A 288 10.89 -18.28 8.47
N ILE A 289 11.55 -17.48 9.29
CA ILE A 289 12.35 -17.97 10.41
C ILE A 289 11.34 -18.49 11.44
N GLU A 290 11.48 -19.74 11.87
CA GLU A 290 10.66 -20.29 12.96
C GLU A 290 11.02 -19.54 14.25
N MET A 291 10.08 -18.71 14.72
CA MET A 291 10.21 -17.95 15.96
C MET A 291 9.36 -18.61 17.03
N GLY A 292 9.93 -18.79 18.21
CA GLY A 292 9.24 -19.41 19.34
C GLY A 292 9.84 -18.96 20.67
N TYR A 293 9.13 -19.27 21.76
CA TYR A 293 9.70 -19.17 23.10
C TYR A 293 10.55 -20.40 23.38
N PHE A 294 11.79 -20.18 23.84
CA PHE A 294 12.73 -21.25 24.18
C PHE A 294 13.59 -20.87 25.39
N SER A 295 14.20 -21.88 26.03
CA SER A 295 15.15 -21.73 27.13
C SER A 295 16.51 -21.28 26.58
N PHE A 296 16.92 -20.06 26.91
CA PHE A 296 18.22 -19.53 26.51
C PHE A 296 19.34 -20.29 27.21
N LYS A 297 19.11 -20.76 28.44
CA LYS A 297 20.10 -21.56 29.17
C LYS A 297 20.42 -22.86 28.44
N ASP A 298 19.40 -23.63 28.08
CA ASP A 298 19.57 -24.90 27.37
C ASP A 298 20.26 -24.68 26.00
N THR A 299 19.96 -23.56 25.35
CA THR A 299 20.58 -23.17 24.07
C THR A 299 22.07 -22.89 24.22
N VAL A 300 22.48 -22.18 25.27
CA VAL A 300 23.89 -21.90 25.53
C VAL A 300 24.63 -23.17 25.97
N ASP A 301 24.02 -24.00 26.81
CA ASP A 301 24.60 -25.27 27.26
C ASP A 301 24.88 -26.21 26.06
N ASN A 302 23.94 -26.32 25.12
CA ASN A 302 24.14 -27.06 23.87
C ASN A 302 25.30 -26.50 23.03
N ALA A 303 25.37 -25.17 22.88
CA ALA A 303 26.43 -24.53 22.12
C ALA A 303 27.81 -24.75 22.75
N ILE A 304 27.93 -24.66 24.09
CA ILE A 304 29.17 -24.91 24.83
C ILE A 304 29.63 -26.36 24.66
N ALA A 305 28.72 -27.32 24.76
CA ALA A 305 29.02 -28.75 24.57
C ALA A 305 29.66 -29.02 23.20
N PHE A 306 29.29 -28.25 22.16
CA PHE A 306 29.81 -28.38 20.81
C PHE A 306 31.30 -27.99 20.68
N VAL A 307 31.80 -27.11 21.55
CA VAL A 307 33.17 -26.55 21.48
C VAL A 307 34.08 -27.05 22.61
N GLU A 308 33.51 -27.71 23.62
CA GLU A 308 34.19 -28.14 24.84
C GLU A 308 35.43 -29.00 24.58
N ALA A 309 35.33 -29.96 23.66
CA ALA A 309 36.45 -30.83 23.30
C ALA A 309 37.64 -30.05 22.72
N LYS A 310 37.35 -29.02 21.92
CA LYS A 310 38.37 -28.17 21.28
C LYS A 310 38.98 -27.18 22.27
N ALA A 311 38.17 -26.63 23.18
CA ALA A 311 38.63 -25.77 24.26
C ALA A 311 39.56 -26.52 25.22
N LYS A 312 39.18 -27.74 25.64
CA LYS A 312 40.02 -28.62 26.47
C LYS A 312 41.36 -28.95 25.80
N ALA A 313 41.34 -29.27 24.50
CA ALA A 313 42.57 -29.54 23.75
C ALA A 313 43.52 -28.33 23.67
N LYS A 314 42.99 -27.10 23.77
CA LYS A 314 43.76 -25.85 23.84
C LYS A 314 44.07 -25.38 25.27
N GLY A 315 43.58 -26.07 26.31
CA GLY A 315 43.73 -25.66 27.70
C GLY A 315 42.96 -24.39 28.07
N ILE A 316 41.85 -24.11 27.40
CA ILE A 316 41.00 -22.94 27.64
C ILE A 316 39.88 -23.32 28.64
N GLU A 317 39.77 -22.59 29.74
CA GLU A 317 38.63 -22.69 30.66
C GLU A 317 37.45 -21.85 30.15
N MET A 318 36.25 -22.42 30.15
CA MET A 318 35.01 -21.74 29.77
C MET A 318 34.12 -21.58 31.00
N ALA A 319 33.66 -20.36 31.24
CA ALA A 319 32.71 -20.04 32.28
C ALA A 319 31.48 -19.38 31.67
N PHE A 320 30.29 -19.83 32.08
CA PHE A 320 29.02 -19.25 31.67
C PHE A 320 28.33 -18.62 32.88
N HIS A 321 28.02 -17.33 32.78
CA HIS A 321 27.30 -16.57 33.80
C HIS A 321 26.04 -15.97 33.18
N MET A 322 24.90 -16.26 33.79
CA MET A 322 23.58 -15.81 33.37
C MET A 322 22.79 -15.36 34.58
N ASP A 323 22.07 -14.25 34.44
CA ASP A 323 21.15 -13.77 35.48
C ASP A 323 19.90 -14.67 35.52
N SER A 324 19.51 -15.07 36.74
CA SER A 324 18.36 -15.93 37.03
C SER A 324 17.01 -15.43 36.51
N GLY A 325 16.90 -14.16 36.12
CA GLY A 325 15.69 -13.57 35.55
C GLY A 325 15.50 -13.76 34.04
N ILE A 326 16.49 -14.30 33.32
CA ILE A 326 16.49 -14.37 31.84
C ILE A 326 16.69 -15.82 31.40
N ASP A 327 15.61 -16.59 31.35
CA ASP A 327 15.64 -17.97 30.83
C ASP A 327 14.81 -18.10 29.55
N LEU A 328 13.52 -17.75 29.61
CA LEU A 328 12.63 -17.86 28.45
C LEU A 328 12.73 -16.64 27.52
N ILE A 329 13.21 -16.83 26.29
CA ILE A 329 13.31 -15.77 25.28
C ILE A 329 12.52 -16.11 24.02
N TYR A 330 12.05 -15.09 23.31
CA TYR A 330 11.37 -15.25 22.02
C TYR A 330 12.34 -14.99 20.87
N GLY A 331 12.54 -15.98 20.01
CA GLY A 331 13.46 -15.86 18.89
C GLY A 331 13.61 -17.17 18.11
N ALA A 332 14.65 -17.25 17.30
CA ALA A 332 14.96 -18.43 16.51
C ALA A 332 16.08 -19.23 17.18
N GLN A 333 15.69 -20.19 18.02
CA GLN A 333 16.61 -20.98 18.86
C GLN A 333 17.80 -21.53 18.07
N ILE A 334 17.54 -22.16 16.93
CA ILE A 334 18.56 -22.82 16.08
C ILE A 334 19.66 -21.84 15.65
N TYR A 335 19.28 -20.65 15.17
CA TYR A 335 20.26 -19.67 14.68
C TYR A 335 21.03 -19.02 15.83
N ILE A 336 20.40 -18.86 16.99
CA ILE A 336 21.05 -18.31 18.19
C ILE A 336 22.09 -19.32 18.72
N GLU A 337 21.73 -20.60 18.80
CA GLU A 337 22.65 -21.69 19.17
C GLU A 337 23.87 -21.72 18.24
N GLU A 338 23.63 -21.71 16.92
CA GLU A 338 24.66 -21.74 15.89
C GLU A 338 25.56 -20.50 15.93
N THR A 339 24.99 -19.32 16.22
CA THR A 339 25.75 -18.07 16.39
C THR A 339 26.67 -18.16 17.60
N ILE A 340 26.18 -18.65 18.74
CA ILE A 340 26.98 -18.80 19.96
C ILE A 340 28.11 -19.79 19.73
N ALA A 341 27.80 -20.95 19.15
CA ALA A 341 28.79 -21.98 18.82
C ALA A 341 29.88 -21.43 17.88
N ASN A 342 29.50 -20.66 16.86
CA ASN A 342 30.44 -20.04 15.92
C ASN A 342 31.33 -18.98 16.59
N ILE A 343 30.79 -18.15 17.50
CA ILE A 343 31.58 -17.17 18.27
C ILE A 343 32.60 -17.88 19.16
N LEU A 344 32.16 -18.92 19.88
CA LEU A 344 33.03 -19.70 20.75
C LEU A 344 34.11 -20.46 19.96
N ALA A 345 33.82 -20.89 18.73
CA ALA A 345 34.77 -21.62 17.88
C ALA A 345 35.92 -20.76 17.29
N ILE A 346 35.79 -19.43 17.34
CA ILE A 346 36.82 -18.46 16.89
C ILE A 346 37.96 -18.32 17.93
N LEU A 347 37.68 -18.64 19.20
CA LEU A 347 38.67 -18.69 20.30
C LEU A 347 39.53 -19.97 20.20
#